data_AF-A0A8B8SXL6-F1
#
_entry.id   AF-A0A8B8SXL6-F1
#
_cell.length_a   1.000
_cell.length_b   1.000
_cell.length_c   1.000
_cell.angle_alpha   90.00
_cell.angle_beta   90.00
_cell.angle_gamma   90.00
#
_symmetry.space_group_name_H-M   'P 1'
#
loop_
_entity.id
_entity.type
_entity.pdbx_description
1 polymer ?
#
loop_
_entity_poly.entity_id
_entity_poly.type
_entity_poly.pdbx_seq_one_letter_code
_entity_poly.pdbx_strand_id
1 'polypeptide(L)'
;MASGPALPRLLGAGVRRRPLRLHLVPTATPGPAGPSSRTLGSAAAPAAREPGSSSDLSERILSEPLKHSDFFNVKELFSVRSLFDARVHLGHKAGCRHRFMEPFIFGSRLDQDIIDLDQTAAHLQLALNFTAHVAYRKGIILFVSRSRQFSHLIESTARDCGEYAHTRYFKGGLLTNAPILLGPMVRLPDLIIFLHTLNNVFEPHVAVRDAAKMNIPTVGIVDTNCNPTLITYPVPGNDDSAPAVHLFCRLFQTTINRAKEKRRQVEALYRLQGPEGAAGRAPAYPAPPGAQAGLDFGHSR
;
A
#
# COMPACT_ATOMS: atom_id res chain seq x y z
N MET A 1 89.04 -18.29 -19.90
CA MET A 1 89.15 -17.26 -18.84
C MET A 1 87.78 -16.59 -18.78
N ALA A 2 86.99 -16.82 -17.73
CA ALA A 2 86.84 -15.95 -16.54
C ALA A 2 86.19 -14.59 -16.89
N SER A 3 85.16 -14.08 -16.19
CA SER A 3 84.28 -14.59 -15.12
C SER A 3 83.08 -13.62 -14.97
N GLY A 4 81.97 -14.02 -14.33
CA GLY A 4 80.86 -13.10 -13.99
C GLY A 4 81.20 -12.14 -12.82
N PRO A 5 80.22 -11.52 -12.11
CA PRO A 5 78.77 -11.73 -12.13
C PRO A 5 78.01 -10.42 -12.50
N ALA A 6 76.71 -10.16 -12.28
CA ALA A 6 75.57 -10.92 -11.73
C ALA A 6 74.22 -10.39 -12.28
N LEU A 7 73.13 -11.16 -12.10
CA LEU A 7 71.73 -10.68 -12.09
C LEU A 7 70.98 -11.43 -10.98
N PRO A 8 70.14 -10.78 -10.14
CA PRO A 8 69.52 -11.44 -9.00
C PRO A 8 68.36 -12.36 -9.41
N ARG A 9 68.52 -13.66 -9.15
CA ARG A 9 67.42 -14.64 -9.16
C ARG A 9 66.59 -14.49 -7.88
N LEU A 10 65.33 -14.09 -7.99
CA LEU A 10 64.33 -14.34 -6.94
C LEU A 10 63.82 -15.79 -7.07
N LEU A 11 63.98 -16.57 -6.00
CA LEU A 11 63.65 -17.99 -6.00
C LEU A 11 62.13 -18.23 -6.01
N GLY A 12 61.73 -19.29 -6.71
CA GLY A 12 60.35 -19.79 -6.65
C GLY A 12 60.01 -20.34 -5.26
N ALA A 13 59.03 -19.73 -4.60
CA ALA A 13 58.42 -20.27 -3.38
C ALA A 13 57.47 -21.42 -3.74
N GLY A 14 57.97 -22.66 -3.64
CA GLY A 14 57.14 -23.86 -3.82
C GLY A 14 56.06 -23.96 -2.73
N VAL A 15 54.80 -23.76 -3.11
CA VAL A 15 53.64 -23.92 -2.22
C VAL A 15 53.46 -25.39 -1.88
N ARG A 16 54.13 -25.86 -0.82
CA ARG A 16 53.89 -27.18 -0.23
C ARG A 16 52.47 -27.22 0.34
N ARG A 17 51.56 -27.93 -0.34
CA ARG A 17 50.25 -28.30 0.21
C ARG A 17 50.46 -29.11 1.50
N ARG A 18 50.25 -28.47 2.66
CA ARG A 18 50.11 -29.21 3.94
C ARG A 18 48.75 -29.91 3.94
N PRO A 19 48.66 -31.20 4.30
CA PRO A 19 47.37 -31.84 4.50
C PRO A 19 46.67 -31.22 5.72
N LEU A 20 45.41 -30.83 5.56
CA LEU A 20 44.56 -30.41 6.68
C LEU A 20 44.27 -31.64 7.55
N ARG A 21 44.92 -31.71 8.71
CA ARG A 21 44.65 -32.74 9.72
C ARG A 21 43.33 -32.38 10.41
N LEU A 22 42.24 -32.96 9.93
CA LEU A 22 40.93 -32.87 10.58
C LEU A 22 41.04 -33.42 12.02
N HIS A 23 40.96 -32.53 13.01
CA HIS A 23 40.74 -32.94 14.39
C HIS A 23 39.28 -33.41 14.52
N LEU A 24 39.10 -34.71 14.75
CA LEU A 24 37.80 -35.28 15.08
C LEU A 24 37.33 -34.67 16.41
N VAL A 25 36.25 -33.89 16.37
CA VAL A 25 35.53 -33.50 17.59
C VAL A 25 34.75 -34.73 18.08
N PRO A 26 34.82 -35.10 19.37
CA PRO A 26 34.03 -36.22 19.88
C PRO A 26 32.53 -35.97 19.69
N THR A 27 31.83 -36.91 19.09
CA THR A 27 30.37 -36.88 18.97
C THR A 27 29.74 -37.00 20.35
N ALA A 28 29.09 -35.93 20.81
CA ALA A 28 28.27 -35.97 22.02
C ALA A 28 27.06 -36.89 21.81
N THR A 29 26.95 -37.93 22.62
CA THR A 29 25.77 -38.81 22.64
C THR A 29 24.62 -38.12 23.39
N PRO A 30 23.38 -38.13 22.84
CA PRO A 30 22.23 -37.61 23.56
C PRO A 30 21.83 -38.57 24.69
N GLY A 31 21.92 -38.12 25.94
CA GLY A 31 21.37 -38.84 27.10
C GLY A 31 19.83 -38.79 27.13
N PRO A 32 19.16 -39.73 27.81
CA PRO A 32 17.71 -39.78 27.88
C PRO A 32 17.15 -38.60 28.70
N ALA A 33 16.26 -37.82 28.10
CA ALA A 33 15.55 -36.74 28.79
C ALA A 33 14.46 -37.31 29.70
N GLY A 34 14.58 -37.08 31.02
CA GLY A 34 13.54 -37.39 31.99
C GLY A 34 12.32 -36.46 31.85
N PRO A 35 11.11 -36.91 32.23
CA PRO A 35 9.89 -36.12 32.05
C PRO A 35 9.82 -34.96 33.06
N SER A 36 10.06 -33.73 32.61
CA SER A 36 9.81 -32.54 33.43
C SER A 36 8.33 -32.16 33.39
N SER A 37 7.64 -32.26 34.52
CA SER A 37 6.24 -31.86 34.66
C SER A 37 6.10 -30.34 34.66
N ARG A 38 5.73 -29.75 33.51
CA ARG A 38 5.16 -28.40 33.45
C ARG A 38 3.84 -28.42 32.67
N THR A 39 2.81 -28.08 33.42
CA THR A 39 1.41 -27.96 33.03
C THR A 39 1.22 -27.29 31.67
N LEU A 40 0.51 -27.98 30.77
CA LEU A 40 -0.14 -27.37 29.62
C LEU A 40 -1.22 -26.41 30.14
N GLY A 41 -0.88 -25.12 30.18
CA GLY A 41 -1.88 -24.07 30.37
C GLY A 41 -2.85 -24.11 29.19
N SER A 42 -4.11 -24.46 29.46
CA SER A 42 -5.21 -24.37 28.50
C SER A 42 -5.27 -22.96 27.92
N ALA A 43 -4.85 -22.79 26.67
CA ALA A 43 -5.11 -21.57 25.92
C ALA A 43 -6.63 -21.42 25.80
N ALA A 44 -7.19 -20.44 26.52
CA ALA A 44 -8.62 -20.25 26.59
C ALA A 44 -9.21 -20.09 25.17
N ALA A 45 -10.28 -20.84 24.89
CA ALA A 45 -11.07 -20.61 23.69
C ALA A 45 -11.51 -19.13 23.64
N PRO A 46 -11.54 -18.50 22.46
CA PRO A 46 -11.94 -17.09 22.36
C PRO A 46 -13.37 -16.96 22.88
N ALA A 47 -13.53 -16.22 23.98
CA ALA A 47 -14.84 -15.94 24.55
C ALA A 47 -15.72 -15.26 23.48
N ALA A 48 -16.92 -15.81 23.27
CA ALA A 48 -17.90 -15.21 22.38
C ALA A 48 -18.18 -13.77 22.84
N ARG A 49 -17.86 -12.79 22.00
CA ARG A 49 -18.01 -11.38 22.34
C ARG A 49 -19.50 -10.99 22.32
N GLU A 50 -19.93 -10.28 23.36
CA GLU A 50 -21.23 -9.60 23.43
C GLU A 50 -21.45 -8.72 22.19
N PRO A 51 -22.59 -8.86 21.47
CA PRO A 51 -22.82 -8.17 20.20
C PRO A 51 -23.23 -6.71 20.42
N GLY A 52 -22.26 -5.83 20.71
CA GLY A 52 -22.56 -4.41 20.95
C GLY A 52 -21.39 -3.51 21.33
N SER A 53 -20.14 -3.94 21.15
CA SER A 53 -18.96 -3.14 21.53
C SER A 53 -18.62 -2.07 20.49
N SER A 54 -17.97 -0.99 20.92
CA SER A 54 -17.47 0.06 20.01
C SER A 54 -16.44 -0.47 19.00
N SER A 55 -15.72 -1.55 19.36
CA SER A 55 -14.88 -2.34 18.45
C SER A 55 -15.67 -2.90 17.26
N ASP A 56 -16.84 -3.50 17.49
CA ASP A 56 -17.63 -4.16 16.43
C ASP A 56 -18.12 -3.17 15.37
N LEU A 57 -18.49 -1.95 15.78
CA LEU A 57 -18.81 -0.85 14.86
C LEU A 57 -17.59 -0.44 14.03
N SER A 58 -16.42 -0.32 14.66
CA SER A 58 -15.19 0.06 13.96
C SER A 58 -14.76 -1.01 12.94
N GLU A 59 -14.90 -2.30 13.28
CA GLU A 59 -14.61 -3.43 12.39
C GLU A 59 -15.61 -3.49 11.22
N ARG A 60 -16.91 -3.25 11.45
CA ARG A 60 -17.92 -3.18 10.37
C ARG A 60 -17.59 -2.09 9.36
N ILE A 61 -17.34 -0.86 9.82
CA ILE A 61 -17.00 0.29 8.96
C ILE A 61 -15.74 -0.02 8.11
N LEU A 62 -14.76 -0.74 8.64
CA LEU A 62 -13.51 -1.06 7.94
C LEU A 62 -13.57 -2.29 7.01
N SER A 63 -14.52 -3.20 7.23
CA SER A 63 -14.68 -4.46 6.50
C SER A 63 -15.77 -4.42 5.43
N GLU A 64 -16.83 -3.65 5.64
CA GLU A 64 -17.95 -3.49 4.70
C GLU A 64 -17.50 -3.03 3.29
N PRO A 65 -16.65 -2.00 3.12
CA PRO A 65 -16.19 -1.60 1.79
C PRO A 65 -15.43 -2.68 1.01
N LEU A 66 -14.77 -3.63 1.71
CA LEU A 66 -13.97 -4.68 1.07
C LEU A 66 -14.81 -5.78 0.42
N LYS A 67 -16.11 -5.85 0.72
CA LYS A 67 -17.03 -6.85 0.15
C LYS A 67 -17.48 -6.51 -1.27
N HIS A 68 -17.26 -5.27 -1.70
CA HIS A 68 -17.70 -4.74 -2.99
C HIS A 68 -16.49 -4.43 -3.88
N SER A 69 -16.52 -4.89 -5.13
CA SER A 69 -15.39 -4.74 -6.06
C SER A 69 -15.12 -3.29 -6.49
N ASP A 70 -16.15 -2.42 -6.44
CA ASP A 70 -16.03 -0.98 -6.70
C ASP A 70 -16.97 -0.20 -5.77
N PHE A 71 -16.62 -0.13 -4.48
CA PHE A 71 -17.43 0.54 -3.46
C PHE A 71 -17.55 2.07 -3.65
N PHE A 72 -16.60 2.68 -4.37
CA PHE A 72 -16.51 4.13 -4.57
C PHE A 72 -16.91 4.59 -5.98
N ASN A 73 -17.36 3.65 -6.83
CA ASN A 73 -17.70 3.84 -8.24
C ASN A 73 -16.55 4.51 -9.04
N VAL A 74 -15.31 4.06 -8.86
CA VAL A 74 -14.13 4.64 -9.52
C VAL A 74 -14.14 4.43 -11.04
N LYS A 75 -14.83 3.39 -11.53
CA LYS A 75 -14.97 3.12 -12.97
C LYS A 75 -15.61 4.25 -13.77
N GLU A 76 -16.48 5.06 -13.17
CA GLU A 76 -17.16 6.14 -13.90
C GLU A 76 -16.28 7.39 -14.11
N LEU A 77 -15.17 7.50 -13.37
CA LEU A 77 -14.32 8.69 -13.35
C LEU A 77 -13.55 8.89 -14.66
N PHE A 78 -13.31 7.81 -15.41
CA PHE A 78 -12.54 7.82 -16.64
C PHE A 78 -13.10 6.82 -17.66
N SER A 79 -12.67 6.97 -18.91
CA SER A 79 -12.95 6.03 -19.99
C SER A 79 -11.71 5.88 -20.86
N VAL A 80 -11.60 4.80 -21.62
CA VAL A 80 -10.51 4.61 -22.61
C VAL A 80 -10.44 5.82 -23.56
N ARG A 81 -11.59 6.38 -23.95
CA ARG A 81 -11.66 7.61 -24.73
C ARG A 81 -11.03 8.81 -24.01
N SER A 82 -11.32 9.01 -22.73
CA SER A 82 -10.70 10.09 -21.94
C SER A 82 -9.18 9.93 -21.82
N LEU A 83 -8.68 8.70 -21.66
CA LEU A 83 -7.24 8.41 -21.63
C LEU A 83 -6.58 8.68 -23.00
N PHE A 84 -7.28 8.34 -24.09
CA PHE A 84 -6.84 8.62 -25.45
C PHE A 84 -6.74 10.12 -25.73
N ASP A 85 -7.80 10.89 -25.41
CA ASP A 85 -7.85 12.35 -25.62
C ASP A 85 -6.82 13.09 -24.77
N ALA A 86 -6.53 12.59 -23.56
CA ALA A 86 -5.46 13.09 -22.70
C ALA A 86 -4.04 12.65 -23.11
N ARG A 87 -3.88 11.91 -24.23
CA ARG A 87 -2.60 11.45 -24.80
C ARG A 87 -1.81 10.47 -23.91
N VAL A 88 -2.50 9.74 -23.02
CA VAL A 88 -1.91 8.76 -22.09
C VAL A 88 -1.20 7.62 -22.83
N HIS A 89 -1.63 7.31 -24.06
CA HIS A 89 -1.09 6.24 -24.90
C HIS A 89 0.26 6.55 -25.56
N LEU A 90 0.74 7.79 -25.53
CA LEU A 90 2.02 8.15 -26.16
C LEU A 90 3.18 7.80 -25.22
N GLY A 91 4.08 6.93 -25.65
CA GLY A 91 5.35 6.66 -24.98
C GLY A 91 6.54 7.37 -25.63
N HIS A 92 7.73 7.03 -25.13
CA HIS A 92 9.02 7.44 -25.67
C HIS A 92 9.37 6.69 -26.98
N LYS A 93 10.57 6.94 -27.51
CA LYS A 93 11.10 6.19 -28.65
C LYS A 93 11.49 4.76 -28.25
N ALA A 94 11.40 3.82 -29.20
CA ALA A 94 11.77 2.42 -28.99
C ALA A 94 13.20 2.20 -28.45
N GLY A 95 14.16 3.09 -28.76
CA GLY A 95 15.52 3.05 -28.19
C GLY A 95 15.61 3.44 -26.70
N CYS A 96 14.57 4.05 -26.14
CA CYS A 96 14.44 4.35 -24.71
C CYS A 96 13.58 3.32 -23.96
N ARG A 97 13.06 2.30 -24.67
CA ARG A 97 12.14 1.30 -24.11
C ARG A 97 12.85 0.46 -23.04
N HIS A 98 12.22 0.39 -21.88
CA HIS A 98 12.63 -0.50 -20.80
C HIS A 98 12.04 -1.90 -21.00
N ARG A 99 12.86 -2.94 -20.82
CA ARG A 99 12.47 -4.34 -21.09
C ARG A 99 11.23 -4.79 -20.34
N PHE A 100 11.05 -4.37 -19.09
CA PHE A 100 9.86 -4.72 -18.29
C PHE A 100 8.60 -3.90 -18.65
N MET A 101 8.69 -2.93 -19.57
CA MET A 101 7.54 -2.22 -20.13
C MET A 101 7.01 -2.87 -21.42
N GLU A 102 7.75 -3.79 -22.03
CA GLU A 102 7.33 -4.51 -23.25
C GLU A 102 5.90 -5.10 -23.20
N PRO A 103 5.43 -5.73 -22.09
CA PRO A 103 4.06 -6.28 -22.03
C PRO A 103 2.93 -5.23 -22.06
N PHE A 104 3.23 -3.99 -21.67
CA PHE A 104 2.27 -2.88 -21.59
C PHE A 104 2.28 -2.00 -22.86
N ILE A 105 3.16 -2.31 -23.82
CA ILE A 105 3.28 -1.58 -25.09
C ILE A 105 2.48 -2.33 -26.15
N PHE A 106 1.45 -1.68 -26.68
CA PHE A 106 0.61 -2.19 -27.75
C PHE A 106 1.37 -2.34 -29.07
N GLY A 107 2.31 -1.43 -29.35
CA GLY A 107 3.14 -1.46 -30.55
C GLY A 107 4.01 -0.21 -30.68
N SER A 108 4.65 -0.04 -31.84
CA SER A 108 5.46 1.13 -32.16
C SER A 108 5.08 1.69 -33.53
N ARG A 109 4.99 3.01 -33.64
CA ARG A 109 4.62 3.75 -34.86
C ARG A 109 5.66 4.82 -35.12
N LEU A 110 6.39 4.71 -36.24
CA LEU A 110 7.49 5.63 -36.58
C LEU A 110 8.51 5.76 -35.45
N ASP A 111 8.94 4.61 -34.91
CA ASP A 111 9.84 4.44 -33.75
C ASP A 111 9.36 5.07 -32.43
N GLN A 112 8.12 5.56 -32.35
CA GLN A 112 7.48 5.98 -31.10
C GLN A 112 6.56 4.88 -30.57
N ASP A 113 6.72 4.55 -29.29
CA ASP A 113 5.95 3.48 -28.65
C ASP A 113 4.55 3.94 -28.25
N ILE A 114 3.59 3.02 -28.35
CA ILE A 114 2.18 3.22 -28.02
C ILE A 114 1.83 2.28 -26.86
N ILE A 115 1.39 2.86 -25.75
CA ILE A 115 0.97 2.14 -24.54
C ILE A 115 -0.44 1.60 -24.74
N ASP A 116 -0.68 0.37 -24.28
CA ASP A 116 -1.98 -0.30 -24.31
C ASP A 116 -2.95 0.32 -23.28
N LEU A 117 -3.94 1.07 -23.78
CA LEU A 117 -4.92 1.76 -22.93
C LEU A 117 -5.92 0.83 -22.23
N ASP A 118 -6.16 -0.39 -22.74
CA ASP A 118 -7.06 -1.34 -22.09
C ASP A 118 -6.36 -1.91 -20.84
N GLN A 119 -5.05 -2.19 -20.95
CA GLN A 119 -4.22 -2.50 -19.79
C GLN A 119 -4.09 -1.30 -18.84
N THR A 120 -3.85 -0.08 -19.34
CA THR A 120 -3.85 1.14 -18.51
C THR A 120 -5.15 1.28 -17.72
N ALA A 121 -6.31 1.08 -18.36
CA ALA A 121 -7.60 1.23 -17.72
C ALA A 121 -7.80 0.23 -16.57
N ALA A 122 -7.44 -1.03 -16.76
CA ALA A 122 -7.50 -2.06 -15.72
C ALA A 122 -6.59 -1.73 -14.52
N HIS A 123 -5.34 -1.33 -14.77
CA HIS A 123 -4.38 -0.98 -13.73
C HIS A 123 -4.77 0.31 -12.99
N LEU A 124 -5.24 1.32 -13.72
CA LEU A 124 -5.73 2.58 -13.15
C LEU A 124 -6.96 2.35 -12.27
N GLN A 125 -7.89 1.48 -12.65
CA GLN A 125 -9.03 1.11 -11.81
C GLN A 125 -8.59 0.50 -10.48
N LEU A 126 -7.63 -0.43 -10.50
CA LEU A 126 -7.07 -1.04 -9.29
C LEU A 126 -6.35 -0.02 -8.41
N ALA A 127 -5.53 0.85 -9.02
CA ALA A 127 -4.82 1.92 -8.34
C ALA A 127 -5.77 2.90 -7.65
N LEU A 128 -6.77 3.43 -8.37
CA LEU A 128 -7.77 4.36 -7.81
C LEU A 128 -8.59 3.69 -6.70
N ASN A 129 -9.01 2.44 -6.87
CA ASN A 129 -9.74 1.72 -5.82
C ASN A 129 -8.87 1.54 -4.55
N PHE A 130 -7.60 1.17 -4.70
CA PHE A 130 -6.67 1.06 -3.58
C PHE A 130 -6.46 2.40 -2.87
N THR A 131 -6.22 3.48 -3.63
CA THR A 131 -6.12 4.86 -3.11
C THR A 131 -7.39 5.27 -2.34
N ALA A 132 -8.58 4.95 -2.87
CA ALA A 132 -9.85 5.22 -2.19
C ALA A 132 -9.98 4.46 -0.86
N HIS A 133 -9.62 3.18 -0.82
CA HIS A 133 -9.62 2.40 0.42
C HIS A 133 -8.64 2.95 1.47
N VAL A 134 -7.44 3.41 1.07
CA VAL A 134 -6.47 4.04 1.99
C VAL A 134 -7.02 5.37 2.54
N ALA A 135 -7.56 6.24 1.67
CA ALA A 135 -8.16 7.52 2.07
C ALA A 135 -9.37 7.33 3.01
N TYR A 136 -10.24 6.36 2.71
CA TYR A 136 -11.38 5.99 3.56
C TYR A 136 -10.94 5.48 4.95
N ARG A 137 -9.78 4.82 5.03
CA ARG A 137 -9.18 4.34 6.27
C ARG A 137 -8.40 5.40 7.06
N LYS A 138 -8.40 6.66 6.61
CA LYS A 138 -7.62 7.76 7.20
C LYS A 138 -6.10 7.46 7.20
N GLY A 139 -5.66 6.81 6.12
CA GLY A 139 -4.24 6.62 5.81
C GLY A 139 -3.62 7.90 5.26
N ILE A 140 -2.32 8.09 5.48
CA ILE A 140 -1.53 9.21 4.98
C ILE A 140 -1.09 8.91 3.55
N ILE A 141 -1.45 9.77 2.59
CA ILE A 141 -1.04 9.66 1.19
C ILE A 141 0.04 10.70 0.89
N LEU A 142 1.14 10.26 0.28
CA LEU A 142 2.23 11.13 -0.17
C LEU A 142 2.39 11.07 -1.69
N PHE A 143 2.11 12.20 -2.36
CA PHE A 143 2.41 12.37 -3.78
C PHE A 143 3.91 12.66 -3.99
N VAL A 144 4.55 11.98 -4.94
CA VAL A 144 5.97 12.16 -5.28
C VAL A 144 6.13 12.41 -6.78
N SER A 145 6.95 13.40 -7.11
CA SER A 145 7.43 13.66 -8.47
C SER A 145 8.75 14.44 -8.41
N ARG A 146 9.56 14.37 -9.47
CA ARG A 146 10.72 15.25 -9.64
C ARG A 146 10.58 16.23 -10.79
N SER A 147 9.54 16.09 -11.63
CA SER A 147 9.28 17.02 -12.72
C SER A 147 8.99 18.42 -12.20
N ARG A 148 9.86 19.34 -12.60
CA ARG A 148 9.75 20.76 -12.24
C ARG A 148 8.56 21.43 -12.93
N GLN A 149 8.09 20.88 -14.05
CA GLN A 149 6.98 21.43 -14.84
C GLN A 149 5.67 21.35 -14.05
N PHE A 150 5.35 20.18 -13.49
CA PHE A 150 4.08 19.92 -12.81
C PHE A 150 4.14 20.06 -11.29
N SER A 151 5.26 20.51 -10.74
CA SER A 151 5.48 20.61 -9.30
C SER A 151 4.39 21.42 -8.58
N HIS A 152 4.02 22.59 -9.11
CA HIS A 152 2.98 23.43 -8.52
C HIS A 152 1.59 22.80 -8.60
N LEU A 153 1.29 22.11 -9.70
CA LEU A 153 0.04 21.37 -9.89
C LEU A 153 -0.10 20.22 -8.88
N ILE A 154 0.97 19.47 -8.62
CA ILE A 154 0.96 18.36 -7.67
C ILE A 154 0.86 18.89 -6.22
N GLU A 155 1.56 19.98 -5.90
CA GLU A 155 1.48 20.65 -4.59
C GLU A 155 0.10 21.26 -4.31
N SER A 156 -0.57 21.84 -5.31
CA SER A 156 -1.96 22.31 -5.19
C SER A 156 -2.93 21.15 -5.05
N THR A 157 -2.85 20.15 -5.94
CA THR A 157 -3.68 18.94 -5.89
C THR A 157 -3.63 18.28 -4.51
N ALA A 158 -2.44 18.09 -3.93
CA ALA A 158 -2.29 17.52 -2.60
C ALA A 158 -2.92 18.39 -1.50
N ARG A 159 -2.69 19.70 -1.53
CA ARG A 159 -3.31 20.66 -0.59
C ARG A 159 -4.85 20.60 -0.66
N ASP A 160 -5.40 20.58 -1.86
CA ASP A 160 -6.84 20.56 -2.11
C ASP A 160 -7.50 19.23 -1.68
N CYS A 161 -6.75 18.12 -1.75
CA CYS A 161 -7.16 16.82 -1.18
C CYS A 161 -7.08 16.79 0.35
N GLY A 162 -6.30 17.67 0.97
CA GLY A 162 -5.82 17.51 2.35
C GLY A 162 -4.91 16.29 2.51
N GLU A 163 -3.95 16.13 1.60
CA GLU A 163 -2.88 15.12 1.59
C GLU A 163 -1.50 15.79 1.41
N TYR A 164 -0.43 15.01 1.40
CA TYR A 164 0.95 15.52 1.36
C TYR A 164 1.60 15.35 -0.01
N ALA A 165 2.55 16.23 -0.36
CA ALA A 165 3.36 16.11 -1.56
C ALA A 165 4.85 16.37 -1.27
N HIS A 166 5.72 15.57 -1.87
CA HIS A 166 7.16 15.80 -1.94
C HIS A 166 7.63 15.88 -3.40
N THR A 167 7.67 17.10 -3.92
CA THR A 167 8.08 17.41 -5.30
C THR A 167 9.51 17.94 -5.42
N ARG A 168 10.16 18.27 -4.29
CA ARG A 168 11.50 18.84 -4.20
C ARG A 168 12.59 17.75 -4.23
N TYR A 169 13.85 18.14 -4.08
CA TYR A 169 14.96 17.20 -3.92
C TYR A 169 14.67 16.21 -2.79
N PHE A 170 14.82 14.90 -3.06
CA PHE A 170 14.57 13.85 -2.09
C PHE A 170 15.87 13.53 -1.34
N LYS A 171 16.00 14.02 -0.11
CA LYS A 171 17.18 13.73 0.73
C LYS A 171 17.23 12.24 1.03
N GLY A 172 18.41 11.63 0.84
CA GLY A 172 18.62 10.21 1.15
C GLY A 172 18.26 9.90 2.61
N GLY A 173 17.51 8.82 2.83
CA GLY A 173 17.09 8.38 4.15
C GLY A 173 15.82 9.03 4.71
N LEU A 174 15.09 9.86 3.95
CA LEU A 174 13.84 10.49 4.42
C LEU A 174 12.80 9.50 4.98
N LEU A 175 12.69 8.30 4.41
CA LEU A 175 11.81 7.24 4.90
C LEU A 175 12.54 6.29 5.87
N THR A 176 13.72 5.79 5.49
CA THR A 176 14.45 4.76 6.24
C THR A 176 15.11 5.27 7.53
N ASN A 177 15.34 6.57 7.64
CA ASN A 177 15.92 7.24 8.80
C ASN A 177 15.01 8.40 9.30
N ALA A 178 13.70 8.26 9.10
CA ALA A 178 12.70 9.23 9.55
C ALA A 178 12.80 9.60 11.05
N PRO A 179 13.06 8.67 12.00
CA PRO A 179 13.16 9.03 13.42
C PRO A 179 14.23 10.07 13.74
N ILE A 180 15.33 10.09 12.98
CA ILE A 180 16.44 11.05 13.16
C ILE A 180 16.22 12.32 12.32
N LEU A 181 15.67 12.20 11.11
CA LEU A 181 15.50 13.34 10.19
C LEU A 181 14.24 14.18 10.43
N LEU A 182 13.15 13.54 10.88
CA LEU A 182 11.83 14.16 11.05
C LEU A 182 11.39 14.19 12.52
N GLY A 183 11.87 13.26 13.35
CA GLY A 183 11.62 13.18 14.78
C GLY A 183 11.15 11.79 15.24
N PRO A 184 11.30 11.45 16.53
CA PRO A 184 11.14 10.07 17.01
C PRO A 184 9.70 9.52 16.96
N MET A 185 8.69 10.40 16.97
CA MET A 185 7.27 10.01 16.95
C MET A 185 6.57 10.42 15.64
N VAL A 186 7.22 10.18 14.50
CA VAL A 186 6.66 10.48 13.17
C VAL A 186 5.97 9.26 12.57
N ARG A 187 4.70 9.41 12.19
CA ARG A 187 3.98 8.43 11.37
C ARG A 187 4.37 8.60 9.90
N LEU A 188 4.87 7.52 9.30
CA LEU A 188 5.21 7.46 7.87
C LEU A 188 3.94 7.41 6.99
N PRO A 189 4.04 7.74 5.69
CA PRO A 189 2.92 7.58 4.76
C PRO A 189 2.52 6.11 4.62
N ASP A 190 1.21 5.85 4.58
CA ASP A 190 0.65 4.50 4.39
C ASP A 190 0.51 4.15 2.89
N LEU A 191 0.57 5.16 2.01
CA LEU A 191 0.59 5.02 0.55
C LEU A 191 1.46 6.13 -0.06
N ILE A 192 2.31 5.76 -1.02
CA ILE A 192 3.04 6.71 -1.86
C ILE A 192 2.51 6.63 -3.31
N ILE A 193 2.20 7.78 -3.91
CA ILE A 193 1.74 7.88 -5.30
C ILE A 193 2.80 8.62 -6.12
N PHE A 194 3.44 7.92 -7.05
CA PHE A 194 4.39 8.49 -8.01
C PHE A 194 3.64 9.02 -9.24
N LEU A 195 3.65 10.34 -9.42
CA LEU A 195 3.21 10.93 -10.69
C LEU A 195 4.27 10.77 -11.77
N HIS A 196 5.54 10.71 -11.38
CA HIS A 196 6.69 10.41 -12.26
C HIS A 196 7.62 9.51 -11.45
N THR A 197 8.06 8.40 -12.02
CA THR A 197 8.90 7.40 -11.28
C THR A 197 10.40 7.60 -11.50
N LEU A 198 10.81 8.38 -12.50
CA LEU A 198 12.19 8.78 -12.74
C LEU A 198 12.54 10.12 -12.08
N ASN A 199 13.84 10.34 -11.88
CA ASN A 199 14.41 11.62 -11.49
C ASN A 199 14.91 12.41 -12.73
N ASN A 200 15.43 13.62 -12.50
CA ASN A 200 15.93 14.51 -13.57
C ASN A 200 17.18 13.98 -14.33
N VAL A 201 17.71 12.83 -13.94
CA VAL A 201 18.87 12.14 -14.55
C VAL A 201 18.43 10.80 -15.17
N PHE A 202 17.10 10.59 -15.33
CA PHE A 202 16.49 9.37 -15.86
C PHE A 202 16.78 8.09 -15.05
N GLU A 203 17.13 8.22 -13.77
CA GLU A 203 17.26 7.07 -12.86
C GLU A 203 15.97 6.86 -12.03
N PRO A 204 15.65 5.62 -11.64
CA PRO A 204 14.53 5.32 -10.74
C PRO A 204 14.59 6.12 -9.44
N HIS A 205 13.47 6.73 -9.06
CA HIS A 205 13.40 7.59 -7.89
C HIS A 205 13.69 6.81 -6.60
N VAL A 206 14.59 7.34 -5.76
CA VAL A 206 15.06 6.69 -4.52
C VAL A 206 13.91 6.24 -3.61
N ALA A 207 12.83 7.02 -3.55
CA ALA A 207 11.65 6.68 -2.76
C ALA A 207 10.94 5.37 -3.20
N VAL A 208 11.08 4.90 -4.44
CA VAL A 208 10.52 3.59 -4.86
C VAL A 208 11.20 2.46 -4.09
N ARG A 209 12.53 2.45 -4.09
CA ARG A 209 13.35 1.50 -3.33
C ARG A 209 13.14 1.64 -1.83
N ASP A 210 13.11 2.87 -1.32
CA ASP A 210 13.01 3.12 0.11
C ASP A 210 11.58 2.81 0.63
N ALA A 211 10.52 3.02 -0.16
CA ALA A 211 9.16 2.57 0.15
C ALA A 211 9.07 1.03 0.24
N ALA A 212 9.63 0.32 -0.75
CA ALA A 212 9.69 -1.14 -0.75
C ALA A 212 10.42 -1.70 0.48
N LYS A 213 11.53 -1.07 0.91
CA LYS A 213 12.24 -1.43 2.15
C LYS A 213 11.42 -1.21 3.43
N MET A 214 10.54 -0.21 3.42
CA MET A 214 9.68 0.12 4.56
C MET A 214 8.31 -0.58 4.51
N ASN A 215 8.10 -1.49 3.54
CA ASN A 215 6.82 -2.17 3.27
C ASN A 215 5.64 -1.21 3.02
N ILE A 216 5.92 -0.01 2.47
CA ILE A 216 4.90 0.97 2.11
C ILE A 216 4.42 0.67 0.67
N PRO A 217 3.12 0.43 0.44
CA PRO A 217 2.60 0.18 -0.90
C PRO A 217 2.74 1.43 -1.77
N THR A 218 2.98 1.20 -3.06
CA THR A 218 3.22 2.27 -4.04
C THR A 218 2.28 2.15 -5.24
N VAL A 219 1.65 3.27 -5.59
CA VAL A 219 0.99 3.46 -6.89
C VAL A 219 1.95 4.31 -7.73
N GLY A 220 2.11 4.02 -9.02
CA GLY A 220 3.00 4.81 -9.86
C GLY A 220 2.65 4.79 -11.32
N ILE A 221 2.63 5.97 -11.95
CA ILE A 221 2.53 6.09 -13.40
C ILE A 221 3.89 5.68 -14.00
N VAL A 222 3.87 4.74 -14.93
CA VAL A 222 5.06 4.21 -15.59
C VAL A 222 4.97 4.43 -17.09
N ASP A 223 5.82 5.31 -17.61
CA ASP A 223 6.09 5.38 -19.04
C ASP A 223 7.04 4.23 -19.46
N THR A 224 7.08 3.99 -20.75
CA THR A 224 7.92 3.07 -21.51
C THR A 224 9.40 3.01 -21.13
N ASN A 225 10.00 4.06 -20.55
CA ASN A 225 11.39 4.09 -20.07
C ASN A 225 11.55 3.72 -18.57
N CYS A 226 10.44 3.56 -17.83
CA CYS A 226 10.41 3.30 -16.40
C CYS A 226 10.56 1.81 -16.05
N ASN A 227 10.92 1.53 -14.80
CA ASN A 227 10.96 0.15 -14.27
C ASN A 227 9.77 -0.11 -13.32
N PRO A 228 8.76 -0.91 -13.73
CA PRO A 228 7.57 -1.15 -12.91
C PRO A 228 7.77 -2.16 -11.76
N THR A 229 8.87 -2.91 -11.70
CA THR A 229 8.93 -4.15 -10.87
C THR A 229 8.86 -3.97 -9.36
N LEU A 230 9.21 -2.78 -8.84
CA LEU A 230 9.12 -2.46 -7.41
C LEU A 230 7.87 -1.62 -7.05
N ILE A 231 6.99 -1.38 -8.02
CA ILE A 231 5.76 -0.61 -7.81
C ILE A 231 4.61 -1.58 -7.54
N THR A 232 3.84 -1.36 -6.48
CA THR A 232 2.75 -2.28 -6.08
C THR A 232 1.59 -2.26 -7.07
N TYR A 233 1.23 -1.06 -7.55
CA TYR A 233 0.21 -0.82 -8.57
C TYR A 233 0.80 0.09 -9.67
N PRO A 234 1.55 -0.46 -10.64
CA PRO A 234 2.03 0.29 -11.78
C PRO A 234 0.86 0.61 -12.72
N VAL A 235 0.77 1.84 -13.18
CA VAL A 235 -0.22 2.30 -14.17
C VAL A 235 0.54 2.70 -15.44
N PRO A 236 0.53 1.88 -16.50
CA PRO A 236 1.16 2.24 -17.77
C PRO A 236 0.57 3.52 -18.34
N GLY A 237 1.40 4.52 -18.63
CA GLY A 237 0.92 5.77 -19.21
C GLY A 237 1.97 6.88 -19.29
N ASN A 238 1.71 7.83 -20.19
CA ASN A 238 2.49 9.04 -20.39
C ASN A 238 2.55 9.93 -19.13
N ASP A 239 3.73 10.17 -18.56
CA ASP A 239 3.95 11.12 -17.46
C ASP A 239 4.50 12.50 -17.91
N ASP A 240 4.98 12.64 -19.15
CA ASP A 240 5.49 13.89 -19.72
C ASP A 240 4.38 14.90 -20.11
N SER A 241 3.27 14.43 -20.67
CA SER A 241 2.30 15.35 -21.29
C SER A 241 1.39 16.03 -20.25
N ALA A 242 1.33 17.36 -20.31
CA ALA A 242 0.45 18.16 -19.46
C ALA A 242 -1.01 17.65 -19.38
N PRO A 243 -1.72 17.32 -20.49
CA PRO A 243 -3.10 16.82 -20.37
C PRO A 243 -3.19 15.48 -19.63
N ALA A 244 -2.22 14.58 -19.76
CA ALA A 244 -2.17 13.33 -19.00
C ALA A 244 -1.96 13.62 -17.50
N VAL A 245 -0.97 14.44 -17.14
CA VAL A 245 -0.70 14.77 -15.72
C VAL A 245 -1.88 15.50 -15.07
N HIS A 246 -2.52 16.44 -15.77
CA HIS A 246 -3.75 17.07 -15.30
C HIS A 246 -4.90 16.06 -15.11
N LEU A 247 -5.07 15.10 -16.02
CA LEU A 247 -6.05 14.02 -15.86
C LEU A 247 -5.75 13.18 -14.61
N PHE A 248 -4.52 12.70 -14.45
CA PHE A 248 -4.14 11.88 -13.30
C PHE A 248 -4.31 12.63 -11.96
N CYS A 249 -3.86 13.88 -11.86
CA CYS A 249 -4.09 14.72 -10.68
C CYS A 249 -5.59 14.84 -10.35
N ARG A 250 -6.44 15.11 -11.35
CA ARG A 250 -7.90 15.19 -11.18
C ARG A 250 -8.52 13.86 -10.76
N LEU A 251 -8.08 12.73 -11.33
CA LEU A 251 -8.59 11.40 -10.98
C LEU A 251 -8.24 11.01 -9.55
N PHE A 252 -6.99 11.21 -9.12
CA PHE A 252 -6.61 10.97 -7.72
C PHE A 252 -7.36 11.91 -6.77
N GLN A 253 -7.47 13.21 -7.10
CA GLN A 253 -8.19 14.19 -6.27
C GLN A 253 -9.67 13.84 -6.08
N THR A 254 -10.38 13.56 -7.17
CA THR A 254 -11.80 13.17 -7.11
C THR A 254 -12.00 11.87 -6.36
N THR A 255 -11.11 10.89 -6.53
CA THR A 255 -11.13 9.60 -5.82
C THR A 255 -10.91 9.77 -4.31
N ILE A 256 -9.90 10.53 -3.89
CA ILE A 256 -9.60 10.78 -2.48
C ILE A 256 -10.73 11.56 -1.82
N ASN A 257 -11.27 12.58 -2.48
CA ASN A 257 -12.38 13.37 -1.97
C ASN A 257 -13.66 12.53 -1.81
N ARG A 258 -14.02 11.71 -2.81
CA ARG A 258 -15.13 10.73 -2.71
C ARG A 258 -14.95 9.77 -1.55
N ALA A 259 -13.75 9.22 -1.37
CA ALA A 259 -13.47 8.30 -0.27
C ALA A 259 -13.60 8.97 1.12
N LYS A 260 -13.07 10.19 1.27
CA LYS A 260 -13.19 10.98 2.50
C LYS A 260 -14.64 11.38 2.77
N GLU A 261 -15.41 11.75 1.75
CA GLU A 261 -16.83 12.07 1.90
C GLU A 261 -17.65 10.82 2.28
N LYS A 262 -17.47 9.71 1.55
CA LYS A 262 -18.11 8.42 1.86
C LYS A 262 -17.80 7.97 3.29
N ARG A 263 -16.58 8.20 3.78
CA ARG A 263 -16.21 7.94 5.18
C ARG A 263 -17.00 8.79 6.17
N ARG A 264 -17.17 10.09 5.90
CA ARG A 264 -17.98 11.00 6.74
C ARG A 264 -19.46 10.61 6.73
N GLN A 265 -20.01 10.27 5.57
CA GLN A 265 -21.40 9.80 5.42
C GLN A 265 -21.64 8.52 6.23
N VAL A 266 -20.76 7.53 6.10
CA VAL A 266 -20.86 6.26 6.85
C VAL A 266 -20.70 6.49 8.36
N GLU A 267 -19.74 7.30 8.80
CA GLU A 267 -19.61 7.66 10.23
C GLU A 267 -20.85 8.40 10.77
N ALA A 268 -21.51 9.24 9.96
CA ALA A 268 -22.75 9.91 10.36
C ALA A 268 -23.93 8.93 10.46
N LEU A 269 -24.09 8.03 9.48
CA LEU A 269 -25.14 7.00 9.50
C LEU A 269 -25.02 6.10 10.74
N TYR A 270 -23.82 5.60 11.06
CA TYR A 270 -23.62 4.77 12.25
C TYR A 270 -23.81 5.54 13.58
N ARG A 271 -23.59 6.87 13.60
CA ARG A 271 -23.93 7.70 14.78
C ARG A 271 -25.45 7.82 14.97
N LEU A 272 -26.21 7.99 13.89
CA LEU A 272 -27.68 8.04 13.92
C LEU A 272 -28.30 6.67 14.29
N GLN A 273 -27.65 5.58 13.92
CA GLN A 273 -28.04 4.20 14.29
C GLN A 273 -27.59 3.80 15.72
N GLY A 274 -27.00 4.74 16.48
CA GLY A 274 -26.68 4.55 17.89
C GLY A 274 -27.93 4.35 18.78
N PRO A 275 -27.76 4.17 20.09
CA PRO A 275 -28.81 3.65 21.00
C PRO A 275 -30.12 4.46 21.07
N GLU A 276 -30.18 5.70 20.56
CA GLU A 276 -31.45 6.43 20.43
C GLU A 276 -32.41 5.80 19.40
N GLY A 277 -31.89 5.12 18.37
CA GLY A 277 -32.71 4.36 17.41
C GLY A 277 -33.43 3.15 18.01
N ALA A 278 -32.98 2.67 19.17
CA ALA A 278 -33.64 1.59 19.91
C ALA A 278 -34.73 2.09 20.89
N ALA A 279 -34.70 3.37 21.25
CA ALA A 279 -35.67 3.98 22.19
C ALA A 279 -37.09 4.13 21.60
N GLY A 280 -37.28 3.84 20.30
CA GLY A 280 -38.60 3.76 19.67
C GLY A 280 -39.43 2.53 20.06
N ARG A 281 -38.87 1.57 20.83
CA ARG A 281 -39.64 0.48 21.44
C ARG A 281 -40.18 0.95 22.79
N ALA A 282 -41.48 1.26 22.83
CA ALA A 282 -42.16 1.69 24.05
C ALA A 282 -41.86 0.74 25.23
N PRO A 283 -41.61 1.26 26.44
CA PRO A 283 -41.36 0.41 27.59
C PRO A 283 -42.61 -0.43 27.87
N ALA A 284 -42.46 -1.75 27.83
CA ALA A 284 -43.49 -2.65 28.30
C ALA A 284 -43.68 -2.40 29.80
N TYR A 285 -44.83 -1.85 30.18
CA TYR A 285 -45.19 -1.68 31.58
C TYR A 285 -45.09 -3.04 32.30
N PRO A 286 -44.39 -3.14 33.44
CA PRO A 286 -44.40 -4.37 34.22
C PRO A 286 -45.82 -4.63 34.70
N ALA A 287 -46.31 -5.86 34.49
CA ALA A 287 -47.63 -6.26 34.95
C ALA A 287 -47.73 -6.10 36.49
N PRO A 288 -48.86 -5.59 37.02
CA PRO A 288 -48.98 -5.32 38.45
C PRO A 288 -48.91 -6.61 39.28
N PRO A 289 -48.13 -6.66 40.36
CA PRO A 289 -48.04 -7.82 41.23
C PRO A 289 -49.26 -7.88 42.15
N GLY A 290 -50.18 -8.82 41.92
CA GLY A 290 -51.30 -9.04 42.84
C GLY A 290 -52.55 -9.68 42.23
N ALA A 291 -52.47 -10.97 41.90
CA ALA A 291 -53.66 -11.77 41.58
C ALA A 291 -53.54 -13.19 42.17
N GLN A 292 -53.33 -13.27 43.49
CA GLN A 292 -53.64 -14.48 44.26
C GLN A 292 -54.86 -14.20 45.13
N ALA A 293 -56.01 -14.71 44.71
CA ALA A 293 -57.20 -14.85 45.53
C ALA A 293 -58.03 -16.02 44.96
N GLY A 294 -57.65 -17.25 45.32
CA GLY A 294 -58.60 -18.35 45.25
C GLY A 294 -59.56 -18.21 46.43
N LEU A 295 -60.85 -18.09 46.18
CA LEU A 295 -61.88 -18.38 47.17
C LEU A 295 -62.95 -19.26 46.55
N ASP A 296 -62.99 -20.47 47.10
CA ASP A 296 -63.97 -21.50 46.86
C ASP A 296 -65.30 -21.12 47.55
N PHE A 297 -66.40 -21.14 46.80
CA PHE A 297 -67.76 -21.05 47.33
C PHE A 297 -68.70 -21.79 46.38
N GLY A 298 -68.85 -23.09 46.60
CA GLY A 298 -69.98 -23.83 46.01
C GLY A 298 -71.31 -23.39 46.63
N HIS A 299 -72.41 -23.57 45.89
CA HIS A 299 -73.70 -23.93 46.47
C HIS A 299 -74.57 -24.68 45.45
N SER A 300 -75.17 -25.75 45.96
CA SER A 300 -76.06 -26.71 45.33
C SER A 300 -77.26 -26.10 44.59
N ARG A 301 -77.59 -26.64 43.41
CA ARG A 301 -78.89 -27.25 43.10
C ARG A 301 -78.85 -28.09 41.82
#